data_AF-A0A3D4EEE8-F1
#
_entry.id   AF-A0A3D4EEE8-F1
#
_cell.length_a   1.000
_cell.length_b   1.000
_cell.length_c   1.000
_cell.angle_alpha   90.00
_cell.angle_beta   90.00
_cell.angle_gamma   90.00
#
_symmetry.space_group_name_H-M   'P 1'
#
loop_
_entity.id
_entity.type
_entity.pdbx_description
1 polymer ?
#
loop_
_entity_poly.entity_id
_entity_poly.type
_entity_poly.pdbx_seq_one_letter_code
_entity_poly.pdbx_strand_id
1 'polypeptide(L)'
;KCIRMLTFLPLEQIEEMDKWEGSQLNRAKEILAYELTALVHGEEEAKAAEASSKALFGGRGDDENMPMTEITINDLSDGVIDIMTALVKTGLCASKSEARRNIQQGGVS
;
A
#
# COMPACT_ATOMS: atom_id res chain seq x y z
N LYS A 1 18.28 -1.64 -15.24
CA LYS A 1 18.36 -0.35 -15.98
C LYS A 1 18.03 0.87 -15.11
N CYS A 2 16.82 1.00 -14.54
CA CYS A 2 16.43 2.21 -13.80
C CYS A 2 17.31 2.52 -12.58
N ILE A 3 17.67 1.50 -11.79
CA ILE A 3 18.57 1.67 -10.63
C ILE A 3 19.89 2.33 -11.04
N ARG A 4 20.53 1.83 -12.11
CA ARG A 4 21.78 2.40 -12.65
C ARG A 4 21.67 3.85 -13.12
N MET A 5 20.47 4.33 -13.47
CA MET A 5 20.26 5.68 -13.98
C MET A 5 19.75 6.67 -12.93
N LEU A 6 19.11 6.18 -11.87
CA LEU A 6 18.32 6.99 -10.95
C LEU A 6 18.80 6.91 -9.49
N THR A 7 19.80 6.08 -9.19
CA THR A 7 20.37 5.96 -7.85
C THR A 7 21.88 6.14 -7.86
N PHE A 8 22.45 6.42 -6.68
CA PHE A 8 23.90 6.54 -6.47
C PHE A 8 24.51 5.27 -5.85
N LEU A 9 23.86 4.12 -6.02
CA LEU A 9 24.35 2.85 -5.49
C LEU A 9 25.66 2.43 -6.20
N PRO A 10 26.58 1.76 -5.49
CA PRO A 10 27.78 1.19 -6.10
C PRO A 10 27.44 0.25 -7.26
N LEU A 11 28.24 0.32 -8.33
CA LEU A 11 28.01 -0.48 -9.54
C LEU A 11 28.06 -1.98 -9.24
N GLU A 12 28.90 -2.41 -8.30
CA GLU A 12 29.02 -3.80 -7.87
C GLU A 12 27.70 -4.31 -7.27
N GLN A 13 27.00 -3.48 -6.50
CA GLN A 13 25.70 -3.84 -5.94
C GLN A 13 24.63 -3.94 -7.03
N ILE A 14 24.67 -3.04 -8.01
CA ILE A 14 23.73 -3.04 -9.14
C ILE A 14 23.94 -4.28 -10.02
N GLU A 15 25.19 -4.68 -10.25
CA GLU A 15 25.53 -5.89 -11.02
C GLU A 15 25.09 -7.18 -10.32
N GLU A 16 25.16 -7.23 -8.99
CA GLU A 16 24.58 -8.34 -8.23
C GLU A 16 23.05 -8.36 -8.33
N MET A 17 22.40 -7.20 -8.28
CA MET A 17 20.94 -7.08 -8.45
C MET A 17 20.47 -7.40 -9.87
N ASP A 18 21.30 -7.16 -10.90
CA ASP A 18 20.97 -7.51 -12.29
C ASP A 18 20.81 -9.04 -12.49
N LYS A 19 21.32 -9.86 -11.56
CA LYS A 19 21.15 -11.33 -11.54
C LYS A 19 19.90 -11.79 -10.78
N TRP A 20 19.19 -10.90 -10.11
CA TRP A 20 18.03 -11.25 -9.27
C TRP A 20 16.82 -11.61 -10.12
N GLU A 21 16.10 -12.66 -9.70
CA GLU A 21 14.90 -13.15 -10.40
C GLU A 21 13.74 -13.43 -9.43
N GLY A 22 12.54 -13.59 -9.97
CA GLY A 22 11.35 -13.93 -9.19
C GLY A 22 11.04 -12.91 -8.09
N SER A 23 10.90 -13.37 -6.85
CA SER A 23 10.56 -12.53 -5.69
C SER A 23 11.65 -11.52 -5.35
N GLN A 24 12.90 -11.75 -5.74
CA GLN A 24 14.00 -10.82 -5.51
C GLN A 24 13.82 -9.52 -6.31
N LEU A 25 13.08 -9.54 -7.42
CA LEU A 25 12.75 -8.34 -8.20
C LEU A 25 11.90 -7.35 -7.40
N ASN A 26 11.08 -7.82 -6.45
CA ASN A 26 10.31 -6.94 -5.58
C ASN A 26 11.26 -6.12 -4.69
N ARG A 27 12.27 -6.78 -4.13
CA ARG A 27 13.31 -6.11 -3.33
C ARG A 27 14.09 -5.08 -4.15
N ALA A 28 14.40 -5.39 -5.41
CA ALA A 28 15.06 -4.41 -6.28
C ALA A 28 14.19 -3.17 -6.55
N LYS A 29 12.87 -3.34 -6.68
CA LYS A 29 11.93 -2.23 -6.84
C LYS A 29 11.79 -1.41 -5.55
N GLU A 30 11.76 -2.06 -4.39
CA GLU A 30 11.73 -1.39 -3.09
C GLU A 30 12.97 -0.50 -2.89
N ILE A 31 14.16 -1.03 -3.17
CA ILE A 31 15.42 -0.26 -3.10
C ILE A 31 15.36 0.94 -4.05
N LEU A 32 14.93 0.74 -5.29
CA LEU A 32 14.79 1.84 -6.25
C LEU A 32 13.84 2.93 -5.77
N ALA A 33 12.67 2.55 -5.23
CA ALA A 33 11.68 3.49 -4.73
C ALA A 33 12.20 4.27 -3.53
N TYR A 34 12.89 3.60 -2.61
CA TYR A 34 13.51 4.23 -1.45
C TYR A 34 14.57 5.24 -1.87
N GLU A 35 15.54 4.84 -2.69
CA GLU A 35 16.64 5.71 -3.15
C GLU A 35 16.12 6.95 -3.88
N LEU A 36 15.12 6.78 -4.75
CA LEU A 36 14.53 7.90 -5.48
C LEU A 36 13.76 8.85 -4.55
N THR A 37 13.01 8.30 -3.59
CA THR A 37 12.28 9.10 -2.60
C THR A 37 13.25 9.85 -1.69
N ALA A 38 14.32 9.19 -1.25
CA ALA A 38 15.36 9.81 -0.42
C ALA A 38 16.08 10.94 -1.17
N LEU A 39 16.32 10.75 -2.47
CA LEU A 39 16.97 11.75 -3.31
C LEU A 39 16.10 13.01 -3.50
N VAL A 40 14.78 12.86 -3.64
CA VAL A 40 13.86 13.97 -3.94
C VAL A 40 13.28 14.62 -2.69
N HIS A 41 12.95 13.82 -1.68
CA HIS A 41 12.20 14.24 -0.48
C HIS A 41 13.00 14.14 0.82
N GLY A 42 14.22 13.58 0.78
CA GLY A 42 15.05 13.35 1.96
C GLY A 42 14.81 11.98 2.60
N GLU A 43 15.77 11.57 3.43
CA GLU A 43 15.82 10.21 4.01
C GLU A 43 14.65 9.93 4.97
N GLU A 44 14.23 10.93 5.74
CA GLU A 44 13.12 10.79 6.70
C GLU A 44 11.79 10.47 5.98
N GLU A 45 11.49 11.19 4.90
CA GLU A 45 10.29 10.95 4.08
C GLU A 45 10.35 9.59 3.38
N ALA A 46 11.53 9.18 2.91
CA ALA A 46 11.70 7.86 2.31
C ALA A 46 11.45 6.72 3.31
N LYS A 47 11.92 6.86 4.55
CA LYS A 47 11.65 5.91 5.64
C LYS A 47 10.17 5.88 6.00
N ALA A 48 9.52 7.04 6.12
CA ALA A 48 8.10 7.13 6.41
C ALA A 48 7.26 6.46 5.31
N ALA A 49 7.58 6.71 4.04
CA ALA A 49 6.91 6.09 2.89
C ALA A 49 7.13 4.57 2.84
N GLU A 50 8.36 4.11 3.09
CA GLU A 50 8.67 2.67 3.15
C GLU A 50 7.91 1.98 4.28
N ALA A 51 7.92 2.56 5.48
CA ALA A 51 7.20 2.05 6.64
C ALA A 51 5.68 1.98 6.37
N SER A 52 5.10 3.05 5.82
CA SER A 52 3.68 3.12 5.45
C SER A 52 3.32 2.06 4.41
N SER A 53 4.12 1.89 3.37
CA SER A 53 3.87 0.86 2.35
C SER A 53 3.95 -0.56 2.93
N LYS A 54 4.92 -0.82 3.81
CA LYS A 54 5.05 -2.12 4.49
C LYS A 54 3.91 -2.37 5.48
N ALA A 55 3.43 -1.33 6.16
CA ALA A 55 2.28 -1.42 7.04
C ALA A 55 1.01 -1.76 6.23
N LEU A 56 0.73 -1.00 5.18
CA LEU A 56 -0.48 -1.14 4.36
C LEU A 56 -0.54 -2.47 3.59
N PHE A 57 0.59 -2.96 3.08
CA PHE A 57 0.62 -4.12 2.17
C PHE A 57 1.37 -5.34 2.72
N GLY A 58 2.07 -5.21 3.87
CA GLY A 58 2.85 -6.28 4.50
C GLY A 58 2.10 -7.12 5.52
N GLY A 59 0.80 -6.89 5.71
CA GLY A 59 -0.08 -7.75 6.53
C GLY A 59 -0.19 -7.38 8.02
N ARG A 60 0.42 -6.27 8.46
CA ARG A 60 0.16 -5.62 9.75
C ARG A 60 -0.05 -4.13 9.49
N GLY A 61 -1.30 -3.75 9.21
CA GLY A 61 -1.71 -2.36 9.05
C GLY A 61 -1.32 -1.55 10.27
N ASP A 62 -0.59 -0.47 10.03
CA ASP A 62 -0.40 0.61 10.99
C ASP A 62 -1.42 1.68 10.60
N ASP A 63 -2.34 1.98 11.52
CA ASP A 63 -3.56 2.74 11.24
C ASP A 63 -3.27 4.22 10.97
N GLU A 64 -2.09 4.73 11.37
CA GLU A 64 -1.78 6.17 11.33
C GLU A 64 -1.76 6.78 9.92
N ASN A 65 -1.44 6.00 8.88
CA ASN A 65 -1.31 6.49 7.51
C ASN A 65 -2.41 5.98 6.56
N MET A 66 -3.44 5.31 7.09
CA MET A 66 -4.52 4.75 6.27
C MET A 66 -5.58 5.81 5.93
N PRO A 67 -6.14 5.83 4.70
CA PRO A 67 -7.27 6.69 4.38
C PRO A 67 -8.45 6.37 5.31
N MET A 68 -8.81 7.34 6.16
CA MET A 68 -9.92 7.20 7.10
C MET A 68 -11.20 7.82 6.55
N THR A 69 -12.34 7.23 6.92
CA THR A 69 -13.67 7.81 6.70
C THR A 69 -14.38 7.87 8.05
N GLU A 70 -14.89 9.04 8.41
CA GLU A 70 -15.71 9.19 9.63
C GLU A 70 -17.09 8.56 9.42
N ILE A 71 -17.49 7.67 10.34
CA ILE A 71 -18.83 7.07 10.38
C ILE A 71 -19.57 7.67 11.57
N THR A 72 -20.78 8.18 11.35
CA THR A 72 -21.60 8.79 12.41
C THR A 72 -22.58 7.79 13.01
N ILE A 73 -23.09 8.06 14.23
CA ILE A 73 -24.09 7.20 14.90
C ILE A 73 -25.35 6.99 14.03
N ASN A 74 -25.70 7.96 13.18
CA ASN A 74 -26.82 7.85 12.25
C ASN A 74 -26.58 6.81 11.13
N ASP A 75 -25.34 6.40 10.90
CA ASP A 75 -24.98 5.36 9.95
C ASP A 75 -25.06 3.95 10.56
N LEU A 76 -25.23 3.84 11.89
CA LEU A 76 -25.42 2.58 12.59
C LEU A 76 -26.91 2.31 12.84
N SER A 77 -27.35 1.10 12.49
CA SER A 77 -28.67 0.59 12.86
C SER A 77 -28.48 -0.27 14.12
N ASP A 78 -29.03 0.15 15.26
CA ASP A 78 -28.86 -0.54 16.56
C ASP A 78 -27.41 -0.75 17.00
N GLY A 79 -26.52 0.21 16.67
CA GLY A 79 -25.10 0.11 16.98
C GLY A 79 -24.32 -0.87 16.08
N VAL A 80 -24.94 -1.36 15.02
CA VAL A 80 -24.32 -2.27 14.04
C VAL A 80 -24.34 -1.62 12.65
N ILE A 81 -23.22 -1.74 11.94
CA ILE A 81 -23.12 -1.39 10.51
C ILE A 81 -22.92 -2.67 9.71
N ASP A 82 -23.75 -2.84 8.67
CA ASP A 82 -23.60 -3.94 7.72
C ASP A 82 -22.37 -3.70 6.83
N ILE A 83 -21.60 -4.75 6.56
CA ILE A 83 -20.34 -4.66 5.78
C ILE A 83 -20.56 -4.07 4.38
N MET A 84 -21.69 -4.37 3.73
CA MET A 84 -21.99 -3.78 2.42
C MET A 84 -22.27 -2.27 2.53
N THR A 85 -22.83 -1.83 3.65
CA THR A 85 -23.08 -0.41 3.93
C THR A 85 -21.77 0.31 4.24
N ALA A 86 -20.88 -0.32 5.01
CA ALA A 86 -19.54 0.20 5.29
C ALA A 86 -18.73 0.39 3.99
N LEU A 87 -18.67 -0.63 3.12
CA LEU A 87 -17.94 -0.57 1.84
C LEU A 87 -18.43 0.55 0.91
N VAL A 88 -19.73 0.85 0.91
CA VAL A 88 -20.28 1.94 0.10
C VAL A 88 -19.97 3.30 0.72
N LYS A 89 -20.03 3.40 2.05
CA LYS A 89 -19.76 4.65 2.79
C LYS A 89 -18.28 5.04 2.76
N THR A 90 -17.36 4.07 2.81
CA THR A 90 -15.92 4.30 2.66
C THR A 90 -15.50 4.55 1.20
N GLY A 91 -16.44 4.55 0.25
CA GLY A 91 -16.16 4.76 -1.16
C GLY A 91 -15.49 3.59 -1.88
N LEU A 92 -15.32 2.44 -1.20
CA LEU A 92 -14.71 1.24 -1.77
C LEU A 92 -15.62 0.54 -2.80
N CYS A 93 -16.93 0.77 -2.75
CA CYS A 93 -17.91 0.24 -3.71
C CYS A 93 -18.95 1.32 -4.05
N ALA A 94 -19.41 1.38 -5.31
CA ALA A 94 -20.40 2.36 -5.74
C ALA A 94 -21.84 1.99 -5.31
N SER A 95 -22.10 0.71 -5.02
CA SER A 95 -23.41 0.23 -4.59
C SER A 95 -23.35 -1.02 -3.71
N LYS A 96 -24.43 -1.29 -2.96
CA LYS A 96 -24.55 -2.51 -2.12
C LYS A 96 -24.49 -3.80 -2.96
N SER A 97 -24.98 -3.77 -4.20
CA SER A 97 -24.93 -4.90 -5.11
C SER A 97 -23.50 -5.23 -5.54
N GLU A 98 -22.67 -4.19 -5.76
CA GLU A 98 -21.26 -4.34 -6.07
C GLU A 98 -20.48 -4.86 -4.87
N ALA A 99 -20.73 -4.30 -3.68
CA ALA A 99 -20.14 -4.78 -2.43
C ALA A 99 -20.41 -6.28 -2.22
N ARG A 100 -21.67 -6.74 -2.41
CA ARG A 100 -22.02 -8.16 -2.31
C ARG A 100 -21.24 -9.03 -3.28
N ARG A 101 -21.09 -8.59 -4.53
CA ARG A 101 -20.33 -9.33 -5.56
C ARG A 101 -18.86 -9.45 -5.15
N ASN A 102 -18.25 -8.36 -4.69
CA ASN A 102 -16.84 -8.34 -4.29
C ASN A 102 -16.59 -9.24 -3.07
N ILE A 103 -17.51 -9.27 -2.09
CA ILE A 103 -17.45 -10.19 -0.95
C ILE A 103 -17.52 -11.65 -1.41
N GLN A 104 -18.46 -12.00 -2.30
CA GLN A 104 -18.60 -13.37 -2.81
C GLN A 104 -17.39 -13.82 -3.64
N GLN A 105 -16.70 -12.88 -4.28
CA GLN A 105 -15.49 -13.14 -5.07
C GLN A 105 -14.21 -13.15 -4.22
N GLY A 106 -14.31 -12.92 -2.90
CA GLY A 106 -13.15 -12.88 -2.00
C GLY A 106 -12.28 -11.64 -2.15
N GLY A 107 -12.79 -10.56 -2.76
CA GLY A 107 -12.08 -9.29 -2.94
C GLY A 107 -12.16 -8.34 -1.75
N VAL A 108 -12.82 -8.76 -0.66
CA VAL A 108 -12.94 -8.01 0.60
C VAL A 108 -12.41 -8.90 1.72
N SER A 109 -11.52 -8.35 2.54
CA SER A 109 -10.87 -9.02 3.68
C SER A 109 -10.92 -8.17 4.94
#